data_AF-A0A938DFC9-F1
#
_entry.id   AF-A0A938DFC9-F1
#
_cell.length_a   1.000
_cell.length_b   1.000
_cell.length_c   1.000
_cell.angle_alpha   90.00
_cell.angle_beta   90.00
_cell.angle_gamma   90.00
#
_symmetry.space_group_name_H-M   'P 1'
#
loop_
_entity.id
_entity.type
_entity.pdbx_description
1 polymer ?
#
loop_
_entity_poly.entity_id
_entity_poly.type
_entity_poly.pdbx_seq_one_letter_code
_entity_poly.pdbx_strand_id
1 'polypeptide(L)'
;WRALLLYAIVVAIIRLVVRGSIVQAHPWLMNAADLVGAGLFLVVMLAFRYGPSEGFSLLRPKFHKTLADFSFSLYSIHMPILIFARAAVSSLMGEDWATQLATPGNYAVGFSVMGIAIVSGYLFSRVTEAKTGAARRKLRALLDKWWAPTPPIPAQQPVPAQQARQRIEA
;
A
#
# COMPACT_ATOMS: atom_id res chain seq x y z
N TRP A 1 -15.48 0.28 -13.97
CA TRP A 1 -15.01 -0.52 -15.12
C TRP A 1 -14.52 0.30 -16.31
N ARG A 2 -15.32 1.20 -16.91
CA ARG A 2 -14.88 1.98 -18.10
C ARG A 2 -13.59 2.77 -17.90
N ALA A 3 -13.45 3.50 -16.78
CA ALA A 3 -12.23 4.22 -16.45
C ALA A 3 -10.99 3.30 -16.35
N LEU A 4 -11.15 2.12 -15.75
CA LEU A 4 -10.09 1.13 -15.60
C LEU A 4 -9.67 0.54 -16.96
N LEU A 5 -10.63 0.21 -17.83
CA LEU A 5 -10.35 -0.28 -19.18
C LEU A 5 -9.63 0.77 -20.01
N LEU A 6 -10.09 2.02 -19.97
CA LEU A 6 -9.45 3.14 -20.66
C LEU A 6 -8.00 3.30 -20.19
N TYR A 7 -7.77 3.32 -18.87
CA TYR A 7 -6.43 3.38 -18.30
C TYR A 7 -5.54 2.23 -18.77
N ALA A 8 -6.04 0.98 -18.71
CA ALA A 8 -5.28 -0.19 -19.11
C ALA A 8 -4.88 -0.16 -20.60
N ILE A 9 -5.81 0.23 -21.49
CA ILE A 9 -5.55 0.35 -22.92
C ILE A 9 -4.50 1.43 -23.19
N VAL A 10 -4.66 2.61 -22.61
CA VAL A 10 -3.73 3.74 -22.86
C VAL A 10 -2.33 3.42 -22.32
N VAL A 11 -2.22 2.81 -21.13
CA VAL A 11 -0.93 2.39 -20.57
C VAL A 11 -0.26 1.33 -21.45
N ALA A 12 -1.01 0.37 -21.99
CA ALA A 12 -0.48 -0.61 -22.92
C ALA A 12 0.07 0.05 -24.19
N ILE A 13 -0.67 1.00 -24.77
CA ILE A 13 -0.22 1.77 -25.94
C ILE A 13 1.05 2.57 -25.61
N ILE A 14 1.07 3.31 -24.49
CA ILE A 14 2.25 4.07 -24.05
C ILE A 14 3.46 3.15 -23.94
N ARG A 15 3.33 1.99 -23.27
CA ARG A 15 4.41 1.01 -23.10
C ARG A 15 4.95 0.44 -24.42
N LEU A 16 4.08 0.30 -25.42
CA LEU A 16 4.47 -0.26 -26.73
C LEU A 16 5.06 0.80 -27.68
N VAL A 17 4.59 2.05 -27.58
CA VAL A 17 4.93 3.13 -28.52
C VAL A 17 6.04 4.02 -27.97
N VAL A 18 6.00 4.37 -26.68
CA VAL A 18 6.95 5.29 -26.04
C VAL A 18 8.16 4.50 -25.54
N ARG A 19 8.99 4.02 -26.47
CA ARG A 19 10.22 3.29 -26.18
C ARG A 19 11.30 3.50 -27.24
N GLY A 20 12.56 3.26 -26.86
CA GLY A 20 13.69 3.19 -27.78
C GLY A 20 13.97 4.48 -28.54
N SER A 21 14.11 4.36 -29.87
CA SER A 21 14.54 5.45 -30.77
C SER A 21 13.59 6.65 -30.81
N ILE A 22 12.29 6.44 -30.60
CA ILE A 22 11.29 7.52 -30.59
C ILE A 22 11.51 8.47 -29.40
N VAL A 23 11.82 7.91 -28.23
CA VAL A 23 12.09 8.70 -27.01
C VAL A 23 13.42 9.44 -27.12
N GLN A 24 14.42 8.83 -27.78
CA GLN A 24 15.70 9.49 -28.04
C GLN A 24 15.54 10.68 -29.01
N ALA A 25 14.68 10.56 -30.03
CA ALA A 25 14.39 11.65 -30.96
C ALA A 25 13.54 12.77 -30.32
N HIS A 26 12.63 12.42 -29.40
CA HIS A 26 11.73 13.36 -28.74
C HIS A 26 11.63 13.08 -27.23
N PRO A 27 12.56 13.62 -26.41
CA PRO A 27 12.63 13.33 -24.98
C PRO A 27 11.38 13.73 -24.19
N TRP A 28 10.66 14.76 -24.66
CA TRP A 28 9.44 15.25 -24.03
C TRP A 28 8.28 14.24 -24.10
N LEU A 29 8.31 13.27 -25.02
CA LEU A 29 7.27 12.24 -25.15
C LEU A 29 7.17 11.39 -23.88
N MET A 30 8.29 11.15 -23.19
CA MET A 30 8.29 10.39 -21.94
C MET A 30 7.51 11.15 -20.86
N ASN A 31 7.82 12.43 -20.66
CA ASN A 31 7.14 13.27 -19.68
C ASN A 31 5.63 13.42 -20.00
N ALA A 32 5.29 13.58 -21.27
CA ALA A 32 3.89 13.67 -21.70
C ALA A 32 3.13 12.36 -21.45
N ALA A 33 3.75 11.23 -21.76
CA ALA A 33 3.18 9.91 -21.53
C ALA A 33 2.97 9.63 -20.03
N ASP A 34 3.93 9.99 -19.19
CA ASP A 34 3.81 9.87 -17.73
C ASP A 34 2.68 10.75 -17.19
N LEU A 35 2.56 11.98 -17.68
CA LEU A 35 1.47 12.89 -17.27
C LEU A 35 0.09 12.36 -17.66
N VAL A 36 -0.04 11.83 -18.89
CA VAL A 36 -1.28 11.20 -19.36
C VAL A 36 -1.61 9.96 -18.54
N GLY A 37 -0.62 9.10 -18.28
CA GLY A 37 -0.77 7.92 -17.43
C GLY A 37 -1.24 8.28 -16.02
N ALA A 38 -0.58 9.26 -15.39
CA ALA A 38 -0.94 9.76 -14.07
C ALA A 38 -2.34 10.37 -14.03
N GLY A 39 -2.72 11.17 -15.04
CA GLY A 39 -4.04 11.77 -15.15
C GLY A 39 -5.15 10.72 -15.28
N LEU A 40 -4.95 9.70 -16.13
CA LEU A 40 -5.91 8.60 -16.27
C LEU A 40 -5.99 7.75 -15.00
N PHE A 41 -4.87 7.54 -14.31
CA PHE A 41 -4.87 6.87 -13.02
C PHE A 41 -5.67 7.66 -11.96
N LEU A 42 -5.54 8.99 -11.95
CA LEU A 42 -6.34 9.86 -11.07
C LEU A 42 -7.84 9.72 -11.38
N VAL A 43 -8.22 9.65 -12.66
CA VAL A 43 -9.62 9.40 -13.06
C VAL A 43 -10.11 8.04 -12.55
N VAL A 44 -9.26 7.00 -12.59
CA VAL A 44 -9.58 5.69 -12.00
C VAL A 44 -9.78 5.81 -10.49
N MET A 45 -8.91 6.54 -9.79
CA MET A 45 -9.06 6.77 -8.34
C MET A 45 -10.34 7.53 -7.99
N LEU A 46 -10.70 8.56 -8.77
CA LEU A 46 -11.95 9.30 -8.60
C LEU A 46 -13.17 8.40 -8.87
N ALA A 47 -13.11 7.56 -9.91
CA ALA A 47 -14.15 6.58 -10.19
C ALA A 47 -14.28 5.53 -9.08
N PHE A 48 -13.19 5.18 -8.38
CA PHE A 48 -13.25 4.33 -7.19
C PHE A 48 -13.82 5.05 -5.97
N ARG A 49 -13.49 6.33 -5.79
CA ARG A 49 -13.94 7.14 -4.65
C ARG A 49 -15.41 7.50 -4.71
N TYR A 50 -15.92 7.84 -5.89
CA TYR A 50 -17.28 8.34 -6.10
C TYR A 50 -18.18 7.38 -6.88
N GLY A 51 -17.65 6.24 -7.33
CA GLY A 51 -18.42 5.25 -8.10
C GLY A 51 -19.41 4.46 -7.24
N PRO A 52 -20.47 3.91 -7.87
CA PRO A 52 -21.44 3.08 -7.17
C PRO A 52 -20.78 1.83 -6.57
N SER A 53 -21.20 1.45 -5.36
CA SER A 53 -20.62 0.34 -4.58
C SER A 53 -20.77 -1.04 -5.20
N GLU A 54 -21.61 -1.18 -6.22
CA GLU A 54 -21.96 -2.46 -6.84
C GLU A 54 -20.92 -2.96 -7.84
N GLY A 55 -20.24 -2.05 -8.55
CA GLY A 55 -19.39 -2.41 -9.69
C GLY A 55 -18.18 -3.28 -9.30
N PHE A 56 -17.55 -3.00 -8.17
CA PHE A 56 -16.37 -3.73 -7.68
C PHE A 56 -16.70 -4.68 -6.51
N SER A 57 -17.98 -5.05 -6.33
CA SER A 57 -18.41 -5.98 -5.27
C SER A 57 -17.75 -7.36 -5.39
N LEU A 58 -17.37 -7.77 -6.61
CA LEU A 58 -16.57 -8.97 -6.90
C LEU A 58 -15.17 -8.95 -6.27
N LEU A 59 -14.57 -7.75 -6.09
CA LEU A 59 -13.26 -7.60 -5.47
C LEU A 59 -13.35 -7.33 -3.96
N ARG A 60 -14.53 -6.95 -3.44
CA ARG A 60 -14.79 -6.74 -2.00
C ARG A 60 -14.59 -7.92 -1.03
N PRO A 61 -14.37 -9.19 -1.38
CA PRO A 61 -14.19 -10.22 -0.36
C PRO A 61 -13.08 -9.86 0.64
N LYS A 62 -13.08 -10.56 1.78
CA LYS A 62 -12.04 -10.51 2.84
C LYS A 62 -10.59 -10.53 2.31
N PHE A 63 -10.39 -10.93 1.06
CA PHE A 63 -9.14 -10.90 0.31
C PHE A 63 -8.47 -9.52 0.25
N HIS A 64 -9.20 -8.41 0.02
CA HIS A 64 -8.58 -7.08 0.02
C HIS A 64 -7.98 -6.70 1.37
N LYS A 65 -8.67 -7.05 2.45
CA LYS A 65 -8.17 -6.84 3.80
C LYS A 65 -6.91 -7.66 4.03
N THR A 66 -6.91 -8.94 3.65
CA THR A 66 -5.72 -9.79 3.77
C THR A 66 -4.55 -9.23 2.95
N LEU A 67 -4.76 -8.84 1.68
CA LEU A 67 -3.72 -8.26 0.83
C LEU A 67 -3.14 -6.96 1.42
N ALA A 68 -4.00 -6.09 1.96
CA ALA A 68 -3.57 -4.87 2.62
C ALA A 68 -2.75 -5.16 3.88
N ASP A 69 -3.20 -6.11 4.70
CA ASP A 69 -2.61 -6.47 6.01
C ASP A 69 -1.22 -7.13 5.89
N PHE A 70 -0.73 -7.52 4.70
CA PHE A 70 0.67 -7.98 4.52
C PHE A 70 1.50 -7.14 3.53
N SER A 71 0.90 -6.08 2.95
CA SER A 71 1.58 -5.24 1.95
C SER A 71 2.87 -4.61 2.48
N PHE A 72 2.89 -4.22 3.77
CA PHE A 72 4.09 -3.70 4.43
C PHE A 72 5.18 -4.77 4.56
N SER A 73 4.81 -5.96 5.01
CA SER A 73 5.71 -7.10 5.11
C SER A 73 6.31 -7.49 3.75
N LEU A 74 5.47 -7.55 2.71
CA LEU A 74 5.93 -7.78 1.32
C LEU A 74 6.91 -6.70 0.87
N TYR A 75 6.58 -5.42 1.09
CA TYR A 75 7.47 -4.30 0.75
C TYR A 75 8.84 -4.42 1.46
N SER A 76 8.86 -4.87 2.71
CA SER A 76 10.11 -4.98 3.48
C SER A 76 11.03 -6.10 2.97
N ILE A 77 10.46 -7.20 2.47
CA ILE A 77 11.26 -8.41 2.15
C ILE A 77 11.38 -8.72 0.66
N HIS A 78 10.57 -8.11 -0.22
CA HIS A 78 10.59 -8.44 -1.65
C HIS A 78 11.96 -8.16 -2.28
N MET A 79 12.64 -7.06 -1.93
CA MET A 79 13.96 -6.73 -2.49
C MET A 79 15.03 -7.79 -2.17
N PRO A 80 15.24 -8.20 -0.90
CA PRO A 80 16.11 -9.34 -0.60
C PRO A 80 15.76 -10.60 -1.40
N ILE A 81 14.49 -10.95 -1.50
CA ILE A 81 14.04 -12.13 -2.25
C ILE A 81 14.41 -12.02 -3.74
N LEU A 82 14.21 -10.85 -4.35
CA LEU A 82 14.58 -10.60 -5.74
C LEU A 82 16.09 -10.72 -5.96
N ILE A 83 16.90 -10.21 -5.03
CA ILE A 83 18.36 -10.33 -5.08
C ILE A 83 18.79 -11.80 -5.02
N PHE A 84 18.25 -12.57 -4.08
CA PHE A 84 18.55 -14.01 -3.98
C PHE A 84 18.07 -14.78 -5.21
N ALA A 85 16.87 -14.49 -5.70
CA ALA A 85 16.35 -15.11 -6.91
C ALA A 85 17.23 -14.80 -8.12
N ARG A 86 17.68 -13.56 -8.28
CA ARG A 86 18.62 -13.17 -9.36
C ARG A 86 19.93 -13.94 -9.25
N ALA A 87 20.51 -14.05 -8.05
CA ALA A 87 21.73 -14.81 -7.83
C ALA A 87 21.55 -16.31 -8.15
N ALA A 88 20.43 -16.91 -7.73
CA ALA A 88 20.12 -18.30 -8.03
C ALA A 88 19.96 -18.55 -9.54
N VAL A 89 19.26 -17.66 -10.24
CA VAL A 89 19.11 -17.71 -11.70
C VAL A 89 20.48 -17.56 -12.39
N SER A 90 21.32 -16.61 -11.97
CA SER A 90 22.68 -16.47 -12.51
C SER A 90 23.49 -17.75 -12.33
N SER A 91 23.42 -18.37 -11.15
CA SER A 91 24.20 -19.57 -10.83
C SER A 91 23.73 -20.81 -11.59
N LEU A 92 22.42 -20.94 -11.85
CA LEU A 92 21.84 -22.15 -12.44
C LEU A 92 21.68 -22.05 -13.97
N MET A 93 21.43 -20.86 -14.48
CA MET A 93 21.05 -20.62 -15.88
C MET A 93 22.05 -19.73 -16.64
N GLY A 94 23.07 -19.21 -15.95
CA GLY A 94 24.09 -18.31 -16.50
C GLY A 94 23.77 -16.83 -16.26
N GLU A 95 24.81 -15.99 -16.17
CA GLU A 95 24.66 -14.57 -15.85
C GLU A 95 23.84 -13.81 -16.90
N ASP A 96 24.01 -14.17 -18.17
CA ASP A 96 23.37 -13.53 -19.34
C ASP A 96 21.90 -13.91 -19.51
N TRP A 97 21.40 -14.89 -18.77
CA TRP A 97 20.02 -15.38 -18.94
C TRP A 97 18.97 -14.27 -18.73
N ALA A 98 19.26 -13.31 -17.85
CA ALA A 98 18.39 -12.16 -17.59
C ALA A 98 18.44 -11.08 -18.68
N THR A 99 19.48 -11.06 -19.52
CA THR A 99 19.67 -10.09 -20.61
C THR A 99 19.27 -10.65 -21.98
N GLN A 100 18.94 -11.93 -22.06
CA GLN A 100 18.41 -12.56 -23.27
C GLN A 100 17.00 -12.07 -23.60
N LEU A 101 16.62 -12.22 -24.88
CA LEU A 101 15.25 -11.97 -25.32
C LEU A 101 14.27 -12.84 -24.54
N ALA A 102 13.19 -12.23 -24.06
CA ALA A 102 12.23 -12.91 -23.19
C ALA A 102 11.55 -14.08 -23.91
N THR A 103 11.81 -15.29 -23.44
CA THR A 103 11.11 -16.53 -23.82
C THR A 103 9.97 -16.81 -22.82
N PRO A 104 9.03 -17.72 -23.14
CA PRO A 104 8.03 -18.20 -22.17
C PRO A 104 8.64 -18.69 -20.85
N GLY A 105 9.85 -19.28 -20.89
CA GLY A 105 10.57 -19.70 -19.70
C GLY A 105 10.98 -18.53 -18.80
N ASN A 106 11.34 -17.39 -19.37
CA ASN A 106 11.65 -16.18 -18.61
C ASN A 106 10.42 -15.68 -17.82
N TYR A 107 9.26 -15.70 -18.46
CA TYR A 107 8.00 -15.34 -17.79
C TYR A 107 7.65 -16.33 -16.67
N ALA A 108 7.83 -17.64 -16.90
CA ALA A 108 7.55 -18.66 -15.89
C ALA A 108 8.40 -18.45 -14.62
N VAL A 109 9.70 -18.18 -14.77
CA VAL A 109 10.58 -17.86 -13.63
C VAL A 109 10.16 -16.56 -12.97
N GLY A 110 9.86 -15.51 -13.74
CA GLY A 110 9.38 -14.23 -13.19
C GLY A 110 8.11 -14.37 -12.36
N PHE A 111 7.10 -15.10 -12.88
CA PHE A 111 5.87 -15.41 -12.15
C PHE A 111 6.14 -16.27 -10.91
N SER A 112 7.08 -17.21 -10.98
CA SER A 112 7.47 -18.03 -9.83
C SER A 112 8.11 -17.19 -8.72
N VAL A 113 9.04 -16.29 -9.08
CA VAL A 113 9.67 -15.37 -8.13
C VAL A 113 8.65 -14.42 -7.51
N MET A 114 7.71 -13.89 -8.29
CA MET A 114 6.61 -13.08 -7.78
C MET A 114 5.74 -13.86 -6.79
N GLY A 115 5.40 -15.11 -7.12
CA GLY A 115 4.66 -16.01 -6.22
C GLY A 115 5.39 -16.25 -4.91
N ILE A 116 6.70 -16.56 -4.97
CA ILE A 116 7.55 -16.73 -3.79
C ILE A 116 7.55 -15.46 -2.93
N ALA A 117 7.76 -14.29 -3.54
CA ALA A 117 7.77 -13.02 -2.80
C ALA A 117 6.44 -12.78 -2.07
N ILE A 118 5.30 -13.00 -2.74
CA ILE A 118 3.96 -12.84 -2.16
C ILE A 118 3.75 -13.83 -1.00
N VAL A 119 4.05 -15.11 -1.19
CA VAL A 119 3.87 -16.15 -0.17
C VAL A 119 4.78 -15.88 1.03
N SER A 120 6.05 -15.57 0.80
CA SER A 120 7.00 -15.19 1.85
C SER A 120 6.53 -13.93 2.59
N GLY A 121 6.01 -12.92 1.88
CA GLY A 121 5.50 -11.70 2.48
C GLY A 121 4.31 -11.96 3.41
N TYR A 122 3.40 -12.82 2.97
CA TYR A 122 2.26 -13.27 3.77
C TYR A 122 2.69 -14.10 5.00
N LEU A 123 3.65 -15.02 4.85
CA LEU A 123 4.16 -15.78 5.99
C LEU A 123 4.91 -14.88 6.98
N PHE A 124 5.69 -13.94 6.47
CA PHE A 124 6.42 -12.97 7.29
C PHE A 124 5.45 -12.05 8.06
N SER A 125 4.36 -11.60 7.43
CA SER A 125 3.34 -10.80 8.12
C SER A 125 2.62 -11.58 9.22
N ARG A 126 2.41 -12.88 9.03
CA ARG A 126 1.85 -13.75 10.08
C ARG A 126 2.79 -13.86 11.29
N VAL A 127 4.09 -13.78 11.10
CA VAL A 127 5.08 -13.86 12.19
C VAL A 127 5.32 -12.51 12.86
N THR A 128 5.28 -11.41 12.12
CA THR A 128 5.62 -10.05 12.59
C THR A 128 4.37 -9.19 12.82
N GLU A 129 3.63 -8.91 11.76
CA GLU A 129 2.50 -7.97 11.70
C GLU A 129 1.27 -8.46 12.45
N ALA A 130 1.00 -9.77 12.48
CA ALA A 130 -0.08 -10.32 13.30
C ALA A 130 0.18 -10.14 14.81
N LYS A 131 1.44 -10.00 15.23
CA LYS A 131 1.84 -9.83 16.63
C LYS A 131 1.96 -8.36 17.06
N THR A 132 2.11 -7.42 16.14
CA THR A 132 2.19 -5.98 16.47
C THR A 132 0.89 -5.46 17.09
N GLY A 133 -0.28 -6.01 16.71
CA GLY A 133 -1.55 -5.66 17.36
C GLY A 133 -1.58 -6.01 18.86
N ALA A 134 -1.06 -7.18 19.23
CA ALA A 134 -0.95 -7.60 20.63
C ALA A 134 0.13 -6.80 21.37
N ALA A 135 1.27 -6.54 20.73
CA ALA A 135 2.34 -5.71 21.29
C ALA A 135 1.88 -4.26 21.52
N ARG A 136 1.14 -3.66 20.58
CA ARG A 136 0.56 -2.32 20.71
C ARG A 136 -0.44 -2.24 21.85
N ARG A 137 -1.31 -3.25 22.01
CA ARG A 137 -2.24 -3.31 23.15
C ARG A 137 -1.50 -3.42 24.48
N LYS A 138 -0.46 -4.25 24.56
CA LYS A 138 0.39 -4.35 25.76
C LYS A 138 1.12 -3.05 26.05
N LEU A 139 1.71 -2.41 25.04
CA LEU A 139 2.41 -1.13 25.19
C LEU A 139 1.44 -0.03 25.63
N ARG A 140 0.23 0.02 25.07
CA ARG A 140 -0.80 0.98 25.48
C ARG A 140 -1.27 0.74 26.90
N ALA A 141 -1.48 -0.51 27.30
CA ALA A 141 -1.80 -0.85 28.69
C ALA A 141 -0.65 -0.52 29.67
N LEU A 142 0.61 -0.59 29.24
CA LEU A 142 1.75 -0.14 30.04
C LEU A 142 1.80 1.39 30.11
N LEU A 143 1.58 2.08 28.99
CA LEU A 143 1.54 3.54 28.93
C LEU A 143 0.37 4.10 29.75
N ASP A 144 -0.82 3.51 29.69
CA ASP A 144 -2.00 3.94 30.49
C ASP A 144 -1.77 3.74 32.00
N LYS A 145 -0.95 2.75 32.39
CA LYS A 145 -0.51 2.56 33.79
C LYS A 145 0.54 3.58 34.22
N TRP A 146 1.44 3.96 33.32
CA TRP A 146 2.47 4.96 33.58
C TRP A 146 1.95 6.39 33.51
N TRP A 147 0.95 6.62 32.67
CA TRP A 147 0.28 7.89 32.44
C TRP A 147 -1.15 7.82 32.98
N ALA A 148 -1.28 7.56 34.29
CA ALA A 148 -2.57 7.67 34.96
C ALA A 148 -3.17 9.04 34.58
N PRO A 149 -4.29 9.10 33.85
CA PRO A 149 -4.94 10.37 33.58
C PRO A 149 -5.21 11.02 34.93
N THR A 150 -4.80 12.27 35.10
CA THR A 150 -5.16 13.06 36.26
C THR A 150 -6.67 12.85 36.47
N PRO A 151 -7.12 12.40 37.65
CA PRO A 151 -8.54 12.14 37.85
C PRO A 151 -9.31 13.39 37.42
N PRO A 152 -10.42 13.24 36.67
CA PRO A 152 -11.18 14.39 36.23
C PRO A 152 -11.46 15.25 37.45
N ILE A 153 -11.06 16.52 37.40
CA ILE A 153 -11.33 17.49 38.45
C ILE A 153 -12.82 17.34 38.77
N PRO A 154 -13.21 17.03 40.02
CA PRO A 154 -14.61 16.87 40.37
C PRO A 154 -15.35 18.08 39.83
N ALA A 155 -16.38 17.85 39.02
CA ALA A 155 -17.20 18.92 38.48
C ALA A 155 -17.58 19.82 39.66
N GLN A 156 -17.10 21.06 39.66
CA GLN A 156 -17.44 22.02 40.70
C GLN A 156 -18.97 22.10 40.72
N GLN A 157 -19.56 21.63 41.82
CA GLN A 157 -21.00 21.77 42.00
C GLN A 157 -21.32 23.26 41.86
N PRO A 158 -22.33 23.62 41.04
CA PRO A 158 -22.69 25.02 40.87
C PRO A 158 -22.93 25.62 42.25
N VAL A 159 -22.19 26.67 42.56
CA VAL A 159 -22.29 27.41 43.83
C VAL A 159 -23.76 27.80 44.00
N PRO A 160 -24.43 27.44 45.12
CA PRO A 160 -25.80 27.84 45.37
C PRO A 160 -25.92 29.36 45.26
N ALA A 161 -26.91 29.85 44.49
CA ALA A 161 -27.05 31.26 44.11
C ALA A 161 -27.05 32.25 45.30
N GLN A 162 -27.28 31.78 46.53
CA GLN A 162 -27.17 32.58 47.76
C GLN A 162 -25.72 33.00 48.10
N GLN A 163 -24.71 32.15 47.85
CA GLN A 163 -23.31 32.48 48.14
C GLN A 163 -22.71 33.45 47.11
N ALA A 164 -23.23 33.46 45.87
CA ALA A 164 -22.80 34.41 44.85
C ALA A 164 -23.29 35.85 45.13
N ARG A 165 -24.48 36.01 45.73
CA ARG A 165 -25.01 37.33 46.11
C ARG A 165 -24.25 37.95 47.29
N GLN A 166 -23.91 37.16 48.31
CA GLN A 166 -23.19 37.68 49.49
C GLN A 166 -21.78 38.19 49.19
N ARG A 167 -21.11 37.69 48.13
CA ARG A 167 -19.79 38.19 47.72
C ARG A 167 -19.82 39.51 46.96
N ILE A 168 -20.97 39.92 46.46
CA ILE A 168 -21.13 41.18 45.71
C ILE A 168 -21.51 42.33 46.67
N GLU A 169 -21.98 41.99 47.87
CA GLU A 169 -22.47 42.93 48.88
C GLU A 169 -21.50 43.18 50.05
N ALA A 170 -20.27 42.64 49.97
CA ALA A 170 -19.18 42.88 50.93
C ALA A 170 -17.97 43.53 50.23
#